data_AF-A0A6B0WCA4-F1
#
_entry.id   AF-A0A6B0WCA4-F1
#
_cell.length_a   1.000
_cell.length_b   1.000
_cell.length_c   1.000
_cell.angle_alpha   90.00
_cell.angle_beta   90.00
_cell.angle_gamma   90.00
#
_symmetry.space_group_name_H-M   'P 1'
#
loop_
_entity.id
_entity.type
_entity.pdbx_description
1 polymer ?
#
loop_
_entity_poly.entity_id
_entity_poly.type
_entity_poly.pdbx_seq_one_letter_code
_entity_poly.pdbx_strand_id
1 'polypeptide(L)'
;MDETERLRLPAHAGALWRTTREITRRGIAELTGESGSYTIGGGTILAARWKHRSSSDIDIVVAEETRPGSVLARPDSSFRNGIETLRGTVAPRARGKLVTAGWADQKIDIWATTPMPASGAAAAIVDGNIETVLSTIQILRGKLERGEDCLVRDVYDVLRASELDRGSLVAAANGAGRRWARTIAGIWQAAKTRIGARAETLDTVEALERPERLGADAADAIRKAIYTRLEVGVDRGRILVSATTGFGDEKARTIAGVSDEAFERLGLNGYLAHQRPDGRRVR
;
A
#
# COMPACT_ATOMS: atom_id res chain seq x y z
N MET A 1 21.45 -9.92 -11.53
CA MET A 1 20.66 -10.74 -10.59
C MET A 1 20.07 -9.76 -9.61
N ASP A 2 18.76 -9.55 -9.62
CA ASP A 2 18.12 -8.66 -8.64
C ASP A 2 18.31 -9.25 -7.25
N GLU A 3 18.85 -8.46 -6.33
CA GLU A 3 19.02 -8.84 -4.94
C GLU A 3 17.63 -8.94 -4.31
N THR A 4 17.23 -10.15 -3.88
CA THR A 4 15.93 -10.36 -3.23
C THR A 4 15.86 -9.52 -1.96
N GLU A 5 14.84 -8.66 -1.86
CA GLU A 5 14.61 -7.78 -0.72
C GLU A 5 14.56 -8.59 0.59
N ARG A 6 15.25 -8.13 1.64
CA ARG A 6 15.24 -8.76 2.97
C ARG A 6 14.57 -7.85 3.98
N LEU A 7 13.44 -8.30 4.53
CA LEU A 7 12.61 -7.55 5.45
C LEU A 7 12.57 -8.23 6.82
N ARG A 8 12.75 -7.41 7.86
CA ARG A 8 12.48 -7.81 9.25
C ARG A 8 11.25 -7.06 9.72
N LEU A 9 10.20 -7.79 10.07
CA LEU A 9 8.96 -7.15 10.52
C LEU A 9 9.16 -6.48 11.89
N PRO A 10 8.44 -5.40 12.20
CA PRO A 10 8.41 -4.82 13.54
C PRO A 10 8.11 -5.89 14.60
N ALA A 11 8.68 -5.77 15.81
CA ALA A 11 8.72 -6.86 16.79
C ALA A 11 7.38 -7.57 17.04
N HIS A 12 6.31 -6.80 17.26
CA HIS A 12 4.95 -7.32 17.48
C HIS A 12 4.39 -8.03 16.24
N ALA A 13 4.41 -7.37 15.08
CA ALA A 13 3.96 -7.98 13.83
C ALA A 13 4.78 -9.22 13.43
N GLY A 14 6.10 -9.19 13.64
CA GLY A 14 6.96 -10.34 13.37
C GLY A 14 6.70 -11.51 14.31
N ALA A 15 6.43 -11.25 15.59
CA ALA A 15 6.01 -12.30 16.53
C ALA A 15 4.68 -12.91 16.11
N LEU A 16 3.68 -12.08 15.79
CA LEU A 16 2.39 -12.52 15.29
C LEU A 16 2.57 -13.40 14.04
N TRP A 17 3.29 -12.91 13.04
CA TRP A 17 3.49 -13.61 11.77
C TRP A 17 4.19 -14.97 11.98
N ARG A 18 5.25 -15.05 12.78
CA ARG A 18 5.92 -16.33 13.07
C ARG A 18 4.97 -17.38 13.65
N THR A 19 4.04 -16.95 14.51
CA THR A 19 3.07 -17.85 15.14
C THR A 19 1.94 -18.24 14.19
N THR A 20 1.46 -17.33 13.35
CA THR A 20 0.22 -17.52 12.59
C THR A 20 0.43 -17.86 11.12
N ARG A 21 1.64 -17.69 10.57
CA ARG A 21 1.94 -17.84 9.14
C ARG A 21 1.39 -19.14 8.55
N GLU A 22 1.63 -20.27 9.19
CA GLU A 22 1.20 -21.57 8.66
C GLU A 22 -0.32 -21.79 8.80
N ILE A 23 -0.96 -21.16 9.78
CA ILE A 23 -2.43 -21.15 9.89
C ILE A 23 -3.01 -20.33 8.74
N THR A 24 -2.45 -19.13 8.49
CA THR A 24 -2.85 -18.27 7.38
C THR A 24 -2.64 -18.95 6.02
N ARG A 25 -1.48 -19.57 5.80
CA ARG A 25 -1.15 -20.25 4.54
C ARG A 25 -2.11 -21.40 4.23
N ARG A 26 -2.40 -22.26 5.22
CA ARG A 26 -3.37 -23.36 5.07
C ARG A 26 -4.78 -22.84 4.83
N GLY A 27 -5.19 -21.81 5.58
CA GLY A 27 -6.47 -21.14 5.36
C GLY A 27 -6.63 -20.62 3.94
N ILE A 28 -5.61 -19.93 3.43
CA ILE A 28 -5.65 -19.40 2.06
C ILE A 28 -5.68 -20.54 1.04
N ALA A 29 -4.92 -21.63 1.25
CA ALA A 29 -5.00 -22.80 0.40
C ALA A 29 -6.42 -23.43 0.38
N GLU A 30 -7.16 -23.43 1.49
CA GLU A 30 -8.56 -23.84 1.51
C GLU A 30 -9.46 -22.88 0.71
N LEU A 31 -9.18 -21.58 0.79
CA LEU A 31 -9.95 -20.54 0.11
C LEU A 31 -9.79 -20.59 -1.42
N THR A 32 -8.60 -20.89 -1.91
CA THR A 32 -8.23 -20.73 -3.33
C THR A 32 -7.86 -22.05 -4.03
N GLY A 33 -7.80 -23.16 -3.29
CA GLY A 33 -7.17 -24.41 -3.74
C GLY A 33 -5.66 -24.48 -3.43
N GLU A 34 -5.04 -25.64 -3.65
CA GLU A 34 -3.65 -25.95 -3.26
C GLU A 34 -2.59 -24.98 -3.84
N SER A 35 -2.93 -24.21 -4.88
CA SER A 35 -2.06 -23.23 -5.54
C SER A 35 -2.25 -21.78 -5.06
N GLY A 36 -2.92 -21.58 -3.93
CA GLY A 36 -3.28 -20.26 -3.41
C GLY A 36 -2.11 -19.29 -3.26
N SER A 37 -2.16 -18.19 -4.01
CA SER A 37 -1.25 -17.07 -3.84
C SER A 37 -1.85 -16.03 -2.90
N TYR A 38 -1.02 -15.47 -2.04
CA TYR A 38 -1.33 -14.29 -1.25
C TYR A 38 -0.16 -13.32 -1.31
N THR A 39 -0.42 -12.09 -0.91
CA THR A 39 0.60 -11.05 -0.82
C THR A 39 0.52 -10.34 0.52
N ILE A 40 1.65 -10.22 1.21
CA ILE A 40 1.73 -9.43 2.45
C ILE A 40 1.87 -7.96 2.08
N GLY A 41 1.13 -7.08 2.76
CA GLY A 41 1.07 -5.68 2.39
C GLY A 41 0.90 -4.74 3.57
N GLY A 42 0.26 -3.61 3.27
CA GLY A 42 -0.14 -2.62 4.25
C GLY A 42 1.00 -1.90 4.95
N GLY A 43 0.66 -1.25 6.06
CA GLY A 43 1.59 -0.37 6.75
C GLY A 43 2.77 -1.10 7.39
N THR A 44 2.63 -2.39 7.67
CA THR A 44 3.68 -3.21 8.31
C THR A 44 4.86 -3.48 7.39
N ILE A 45 4.62 -3.66 6.09
CA ILE A 45 5.70 -3.79 5.10
C ILE A 45 6.46 -2.46 4.95
N LEU A 46 5.75 -1.32 4.95
CA LEU A 46 6.43 -0.01 4.96
C LEU A 46 7.26 0.18 6.22
N ALA A 47 6.72 -0.19 7.39
CA ALA A 47 7.44 -0.13 8.66
C ALA A 47 8.71 -1.02 8.64
N ALA A 48 8.65 -2.20 8.02
CA ALA A 48 9.81 -3.06 7.83
C ALA A 48 10.87 -2.45 6.88
N ARG A 49 10.42 -1.84 5.77
CA ARG A 49 11.31 -1.20 4.76
C ARG A 49 12.03 0.02 5.31
N TRP A 50 11.30 0.88 6.01
CA TRP A 50 11.76 2.22 6.37
C TRP A 50 12.13 2.36 7.84
N LYS A 51 11.74 1.40 8.69
CA LYS A 51 11.97 1.40 10.13
C LYS A 51 11.52 2.70 10.80
N HIS A 52 10.44 3.30 10.30
CA HIS A 52 9.96 4.63 10.71
C HIS A 52 8.88 4.60 11.80
N ARG A 53 8.39 3.41 12.15
CA ARG A 53 7.41 3.18 13.21
C ARG A 53 7.28 1.71 13.60
N SER A 54 6.61 1.47 14.72
CA SER A 54 6.10 0.16 15.07
C SER A 54 4.85 -0.22 14.24
N SER A 55 4.55 -1.51 14.19
CA SER A 55 3.31 -2.05 13.63
C SER A 55 3.01 -3.39 14.30
N SER A 56 1.73 -3.62 14.61
CA SER A 56 1.23 -4.85 15.24
C SER A 56 0.33 -5.65 14.31
N ASP A 57 -0.18 -5.04 13.24
CA ASP A 57 -1.10 -5.66 12.30
C ASP A 57 -0.34 -6.41 11.18
N ILE A 58 -0.99 -7.39 10.56
CA ILE A 58 -0.56 -8.01 9.31
C ILE A 58 -1.70 -7.85 8.29
N ASP A 59 -1.41 -7.19 7.18
CA ASP A 59 -2.36 -7.07 6.06
C ASP A 59 -1.98 -8.09 4.99
N ILE A 60 -2.93 -8.95 4.62
CA ILE A 60 -2.81 -9.94 3.56
C ILE A 60 -3.80 -9.61 2.46
N VAL A 61 -3.35 -9.70 1.22
CA VAL A 61 -4.20 -9.57 0.03
C VAL A 61 -4.28 -10.91 -0.69
N VAL A 62 -5.50 -11.27 -1.09
CA VAL A 62 -5.84 -12.39 -1.96
C VAL A 62 -6.63 -11.86 -3.16
N ALA A 63 -6.77 -12.68 -4.21
CA ALA A 63 -7.44 -12.29 -5.45
C ALA A 63 -8.88 -11.78 -5.21
N GLU A 64 -9.32 -10.79 -5.98
CA GLU A 64 -10.55 -10.03 -5.71
C GLU A 64 -11.83 -10.87 -5.80
N GLU A 65 -11.83 -11.89 -6.65
CA GLU A 65 -12.92 -12.85 -6.83
C GLU A 65 -13.11 -13.76 -5.61
N THR A 66 -12.12 -13.83 -4.71
CA THR A 66 -12.23 -14.62 -3.49
C THR A 66 -13.21 -13.97 -2.51
N ARG A 67 -13.82 -14.81 -1.66
CA ARG A 67 -14.70 -14.36 -0.58
C ARG A 67 -14.18 -14.90 0.75
N PRO A 68 -13.10 -14.32 1.30
CA PRO A 68 -12.42 -14.86 2.47
C PRO A 68 -13.37 -15.00 3.66
N GLY A 69 -14.27 -14.03 3.88
CA GLY A 69 -15.26 -14.12 4.95
C GLY A 69 -16.29 -15.24 4.78
N SER A 70 -16.49 -15.75 3.56
CA SER A 70 -17.40 -16.86 3.29
C SER A 70 -16.75 -18.24 3.49
N VAL A 71 -15.43 -18.32 3.63
CA VAL A 71 -14.69 -19.59 3.81
C VAL A 71 -13.94 -19.58 5.15
N LEU A 72 -13.06 -18.60 5.34
CA LEU A 72 -12.14 -18.53 6.48
C LEU A 72 -12.82 -18.28 7.82
N ALA A 73 -14.04 -17.72 7.82
CA ALA A 73 -14.81 -17.47 9.04
C ALA A 73 -15.79 -18.60 9.38
N ARG A 74 -15.88 -19.67 8.57
CA ARG A 74 -16.77 -20.79 8.86
C ARG A 74 -16.31 -21.54 10.11
N PRO A 75 -17.24 -22.12 10.91
CA PRO A 75 -16.89 -22.89 12.10
C PRO A 75 -15.94 -24.07 11.84
N ASP A 76 -15.95 -24.65 10.64
CA ASP A 76 -15.14 -25.80 10.25
C ASP A 76 -13.83 -25.43 9.53
N SER A 77 -13.56 -24.15 9.26
CA SER A 77 -12.33 -23.73 8.57
C SER A 77 -11.09 -23.96 9.43
N SER A 78 -10.02 -24.50 8.85
CA SER A 78 -8.76 -24.68 9.59
C SER A 78 -8.13 -23.35 10.00
N PHE A 79 -8.35 -22.28 9.23
CA PHE A 79 -7.93 -20.93 9.59
C PHE A 79 -8.57 -20.52 10.91
N ARG A 80 -9.90 -20.55 10.98
CA ARG A 80 -10.64 -20.17 12.19
C ARG A 80 -10.23 -21.01 13.39
N ASN A 81 -10.22 -22.33 13.24
CA ASN A 81 -9.87 -23.25 14.31
C ASN A 81 -8.43 -23.03 14.81
N GLY A 82 -7.49 -22.76 13.90
CA GLY A 82 -6.11 -22.43 14.24
C GLY A 82 -6.01 -21.10 15.02
N ILE A 83 -6.72 -20.06 14.58
CA ILE A 83 -6.74 -18.76 15.25
C ILE A 83 -7.39 -18.86 16.64
N GLU A 84 -8.50 -19.58 16.78
CA GLU A 84 -9.20 -19.77 18.05
C GLU A 84 -8.36 -20.58 19.06
N THR A 85 -7.58 -21.57 18.58
CA THR A 85 -6.59 -22.29 19.42
C THR A 85 -5.56 -21.35 20.03
N LEU A 86 -5.21 -20.27 19.30
CA LEU A 86 -4.33 -19.20 19.76
C LEU A 86 -5.08 -18.09 20.52
N ARG A 87 -6.31 -18.36 20.98
CA ARG A 87 -7.19 -17.41 21.69
C ARG A 87 -7.51 -16.14 20.89
N GLY A 88 -7.36 -16.19 19.57
CA GLY A 88 -7.82 -15.14 18.67
C GLY A 88 -9.30 -15.28 18.36
N THR A 89 -9.88 -14.23 17.77
CA THR A 89 -11.25 -14.24 17.25
C THR A 89 -11.22 -14.07 15.73
N VAL A 90 -12.19 -14.64 15.02
CA VAL A 90 -12.31 -14.48 13.56
C VAL A 90 -13.68 -13.89 13.22
N ALA A 91 -13.68 -12.78 12.49
CA ALA A 91 -14.92 -12.10 12.09
C ALA A 91 -14.90 -11.74 10.60
N PRO A 92 -15.94 -12.10 9.83
CA PRO A 92 -16.11 -11.59 8.47
C PRO A 92 -16.53 -10.12 8.51
N ARG A 93 -16.03 -9.34 7.55
CA ARG A 93 -16.32 -7.90 7.40
C ARG A 93 -16.49 -7.56 5.92
N ALA A 94 -16.89 -6.32 5.62
CA ALA A 94 -17.01 -5.81 4.25
C ALA A 94 -17.80 -6.74 3.31
N ARG A 95 -18.96 -7.24 3.76
CA ARG A 95 -19.82 -8.20 3.03
C ARG A 95 -19.07 -9.46 2.56
N GLY A 96 -18.09 -9.92 3.36
CA GLY A 96 -17.31 -11.12 3.10
C GLY A 96 -16.02 -10.91 2.29
N LYS A 97 -15.74 -9.68 1.81
CA LYS A 97 -14.47 -9.34 1.15
C LYS A 97 -13.28 -9.21 2.11
N LEU A 98 -13.56 -9.13 3.42
CA LEU A 98 -12.55 -9.09 4.47
C LEU A 98 -12.86 -10.18 5.49
N VAL A 99 -11.82 -10.85 5.98
CA VAL A 99 -11.85 -11.53 7.28
C VAL A 99 -10.77 -10.94 8.18
N THR A 100 -11.13 -10.66 9.42
CA THR A 100 -10.20 -10.18 10.45
C THR A 100 -10.04 -11.28 11.48
N ALA A 101 -8.80 -11.73 11.68
CA ALA A 101 -8.39 -12.46 12.88
C ALA A 101 -7.83 -11.45 13.89
N GLY A 102 -8.37 -11.37 15.10
CA GLY A 102 -8.03 -10.34 16.08
C GLY A 102 -7.70 -10.87 17.47
N TRP A 103 -6.74 -10.22 18.11
CA TRP A 103 -6.37 -10.32 19.52
C TRP A 103 -6.52 -8.94 20.19
N ALA A 104 -6.07 -8.78 21.44
CA ALA A 104 -6.25 -7.54 22.20
C ALA A 104 -5.59 -6.30 21.53
N ASP A 105 -4.39 -6.46 20.94
CA ASP A 105 -3.55 -5.38 20.39
C ASP A 105 -3.06 -5.65 18.96
N GLN A 106 -3.47 -6.77 18.37
CA GLN A 106 -2.93 -7.32 17.13
C GLN A 106 -4.05 -7.87 16.26
N LYS A 107 -3.85 -7.82 14.95
CA LYS A 107 -4.78 -8.46 14.00
C LYS A 107 -4.10 -8.88 12.70
N ILE A 108 -4.73 -9.83 12.04
CA ILE A 108 -4.47 -10.19 10.66
C ILE A 108 -5.73 -9.86 9.86
N ASP A 109 -5.59 -8.98 8.89
CA ASP A 109 -6.67 -8.65 7.97
C ASP A 109 -6.37 -9.32 6.62
N ILE A 110 -7.26 -10.20 6.14
CA ILE A 110 -7.16 -10.84 4.82
C ILE A 110 -8.23 -10.25 3.91
N TRP A 111 -7.79 -9.47 2.93
CA TRP A 111 -8.64 -8.72 2.00
C TRP A 111 -8.63 -9.33 0.60
N ALA A 112 -9.83 -9.52 0.04
CA ALA A 112 -10.02 -9.82 -1.38
C ALA A 112 -10.07 -8.51 -2.17
N THR A 113 -8.96 -8.18 -2.83
CA THR A 113 -8.84 -6.97 -3.64
C THR A 113 -7.73 -7.12 -4.67
N THR A 114 -7.83 -6.41 -5.79
CA THR A 114 -6.74 -6.26 -6.75
C THR A 114 -5.89 -5.06 -6.34
N PRO A 115 -4.64 -5.22 -5.90
CA PRO A 115 -3.76 -4.08 -5.64
C PRO A 115 -3.53 -3.30 -6.93
N MET A 116 -3.36 -2.00 -6.81
CA MET A 116 -3.08 -1.14 -7.96
C MET A 116 -1.74 -0.44 -7.80
N PRO A 117 -0.86 -0.42 -8.82
CA PRO A 117 -0.95 -1.18 -10.06
C PRO A 117 -1.02 -2.70 -9.83
N ALA A 118 -1.59 -3.44 -10.78
CA ALA A 118 -1.77 -4.90 -10.64
C ALA A 118 -0.42 -5.62 -10.60
N SER A 119 0.53 -5.13 -11.41
CA SER A 119 1.93 -5.53 -11.36
C SER A 119 2.68 -4.76 -10.26
N GLY A 120 3.64 -5.41 -9.60
CA GLY A 120 4.54 -4.75 -8.64
C GLY A 120 4.75 -5.49 -7.32
N ALA A 121 3.90 -6.46 -7.00
CA ALA A 121 4.20 -7.38 -5.92
C ALA A 121 5.41 -8.25 -6.32
N ALA A 122 6.30 -8.52 -5.37
CA ALA A 122 7.55 -9.24 -5.63
C ALA A 122 7.91 -10.17 -4.47
N ALA A 123 8.73 -11.18 -4.75
CA ALA A 123 9.27 -12.05 -3.72
C ALA A 123 10.28 -11.30 -2.84
N ALA A 124 10.18 -11.49 -1.53
CA ALA A 124 11.09 -10.97 -0.52
C ALA A 124 11.33 -12.02 0.56
N ILE A 125 12.46 -11.92 1.27
CA ILE A 125 12.74 -12.71 2.47
C ILE A 125 12.19 -11.94 3.68
N VAL A 126 11.02 -12.35 4.19
CA VAL A 126 10.36 -11.74 5.36
C VAL A 126 10.57 -12.62 6.58
N ASP A 127 11.31 -12.11 7.57
CA ASP A 127 11.67 -12.86 8.79
C ASP A 127 12.22 -14.27 8.49
N GLY A 128 13.05 -14.38 7.45
CA GLY A 128 13.70 -15.63 7.02
C GLY A 128 12.88 -16.52 6.09
N ASN A 129 11.64 -16.15 5.75
CA ASN A 129 10.76 -16.91 4.85
C ASN A 129 10.61 -16.18 3.51
N ILE A 130 10.51 -16.93 2.40
CA ILE A 130 10.18 -16.34 1.10
C ILE A 130 8.68 -16.05 1.08
N GLU A 131 8.33 -14.77 0.88
CA GLU A 131 6.97 -14.26 0.81
C GLU A 131 6.81 -13.36 -0.41
N THR A 132 5.60 -13.27 -0.95
CA THR A 132 5.26 -12.21 -1.91
C THR A 132 4.80 -10.98 -1.12
N VAL A 133 5.38 -9.82 -1.41
CA VAL A 133 5.06 -8.55 -0.73
C VAL A 133 4.59 -7.48 -1.70
N LEU A 134 3.66 -6.63 -1.28
CA LEU A 134 3.23 -5.48 -2.07
C LEU A 134 4.38 -4.49 -2.23
N SER A 135 4.45 -3.87 -3.40
CA SER A 135 5.33 -2.71 -3.62
C SER A 135 4.90 -1.52 -2.75
N THR A 136 5.83 -0.61 -2.49
CA THR A 136 5.54 0.67 -1.84
C THR A 136 4.44 1.43 -2.57
N ILE A 137 4.45 1.42 -3.92
CA ILE A 137 3.46 2.10 -4.76
C ILE A 137 2.05 1.56 -4.46
N GLN A 138 1.88 0.23 -4.46
CA GLN A 138 0.58 -0.40 -4.18
C GLN A 138 0.07 -0.06 -2.78
N ILE A 139 0.94 -0.09 -1.78
CA ILE A 139 0.57 0.20 -0.39
C ILE A 139 0.16 1.68 -0.24
N LEU A 140 0.97 2.60 -0.76
CA LEU A 140 0.67 4.04 -0.69
C LEU A 140 -0.60 4.39 -1.47
N ARG A 141 -0.83 3.77 -2.62
CA ARG A 141 -2.06 3.99 -3.39
C ARG A 141 -3.30 3.57 -2.60
N GLY A 142 -3.30 2.38 -1.99
CA GLY A 142 -4.41 1.94 -1.13
C GLY A 142 -4.65 2.85 0.08
N LYS A 143 -3.61 3.52 0.59
CA LYS A 143 -3.74 4.55 1.64
C LYS A 143 -4.40 5.83 1.12
N LEU A 144 -4.02 6.29 -0.07
CA LEU A 144 -4.62 7.47 -0.70
C LEU A 144 -6.08 7.23 -1.09
N GLU A 145 -6.44 6.01 -1.51
CA GLU A 145 -7.81 5.64 -1.88
C GLU A 145 -8.79 5.68 -0.70
N ARG A 146 -8.32 5.54 0.55
CA ARG A 146 -9.17 5.70 1.75
C ARG A 146 -9.66 7.13 1.99
N GLY A 147 -8.95 8.13 1.48
CA GLY A 147 -9.35 9.54 1.59
C GLY A 147 -9.71 10.01 3.00
N GLU A 148 -10.99 10.32 3.25
CA GLU A 148 -11.47 10.84 4.54
C GLU A 148 -11.39 9.81 5.68
N ASP A 149 -11.45 8.52 5.33
CA ASP A 149 -11.36 7.38 6.25
C ASP A 149 -9.91 6.99 6.55
N CYS A 150 -8.94 7.83 6.18
CA CYS A 150 -7.54 7.60 6.48
C CYS A 150 -7.30 7.42 7.98
N LEU A 151 -6.42 6.48 8.30
CA LEU A 151 -5.86 6.36 9.64
C LEU A 151 -4.70 7.35 9.78
N VAL A 152 -4.41 7.82 10.99
CA VAL A 152 -3.25 8.69 11.24
C VAL A 152 -1.95 8.06 10.72
N ARG A 153 -1.78 6.74 10.93
CA ARG A 153 -0.65 5.97 10.40
C ARG A 153 -0.56 6.00 8.87
N ASP A 154 -1.67 6.16 8.15
CA ASP A 154 -1.66 6.31 6.69
C ASP A 154 -1.11 7.67 6.27
N VAL A 155 -1.52 8.72 6.99
CA VAL A 155 -1.02 10.09 6.77
C VAL A 155 0.47 10.16 7.08
N TYR A 156 0.90 9.53 8.16
CA TYR A 156 2.32 9.42 8.52
C TYR A 156 3.13 8.63 7.49
N ASP A 157 2.64 7.48 7.04
CA ASP A 157 3.31 6.68 6.01
C ASP A 157 3.50 7.49 4.70
N VAL A 158 2.53 8.31 4.31
CA VAL A 158 2.64 9.22 3.15
C VAL A 158 3.69 10.32 3.38
N LEU A 159 3.71 10.93 4.56
CA LEU A 159 4.72 11.94 4.88
C LEU A 159 6.13 11.33 4.83
N ARG A 160 6.33 10.16 5.45
CA ARG A 160 7.62 9.45 5.41
C ARG A 160 8.03 9.03 4.00
N ALA A 161 7.09 8.64 3.15
CA ALA A 161 7.36 8.35 1.75
C ALA A 161 7.97 9.57 1.02
N SER A 162 7.54 10.79 1.34
CA SER A 162 8.10 12.01 0.73
C SER A 162 9.57 12.28 1.09
N GLU A 163 10.08 11.61 2.13
CA GLU A 163 11.46 11.73 2.59
C GLU A 163 12.29 10.52 2.14
N LEU A 164 11.73 9.32 2.24
CA LEU A 164 12.46 8.06 2.10
C LEU A 164 12.28 7.39 0.74
N ASP A 165 11.16 7.62 0.04
CA ASP A 165 10.84 7.00 -1.26
C ASP A 165 9.89 7.88 -2.09
N ARG A 166 10.43 9.04 -2.51
CA ARG A 166 9.68 10.05 -3.28
C ARG A 166 9.12 9.46 -4.58
N GLY A 167 9.89 8.62 -5.26
CA GLY A 167 9.49 8.02 -6.52
C GLY A 167 8.21 7.18 -6.37
N SER A 168 8.12 6.36 -5.32
CA SER A 168 6.90 5.59 -5.06
C SER A 168 5.71 6.46 -4.68
N LEU A 169 5.92 7.56 -3.94
CA LEU A 169 4.84 8.51 -3.63
C LEU A 169 4.32 9.21 -4.89
N VAL A 170 5.22 9.66 -5.77
CA VAL A 170 4.89 10.24 -7.08
C VAL A 170 4.07 9.25 -7.90
N ALA A 171 4.53 8.01 -8.04
CA ALA A 171 3.82 6.98 -8.77
C ALA A 171 2.44 6.67 -8.17
N ALA A 172 2.34 6.55 -6.84
CA ALA A 172 1.07 6.28 -6.15
C ALA A 172 0.06 7.43 -6.31
N ALA A 173 0.50 8.68 -6.12
CA ALA A 173 -0.36 9.86 -6.24
C ALA A 173 -0.88 10.06 -7.67
N ASN A 174 -0.03 9.88 -8.68
CA ASN A 174 -0.43 10.01 -10.08
C ASN A 174 -1.21 8.77 -10.57
N GLY A 175 -0.88 7.59 -10.05
CA GLY A 175 -1.60 6.34 -10.33
C GLY A 175 -3.03 6.32 -9.79
N ALA A 176 -3.29 6.95 -8.64
CA ALA A 176 -4.64 7.16 -8.11
C ALA A 176 -5.44 8.21 -8.93
N GLY A 177 -4.77 8.95 -9.80
CA GLY A 177 -5.35 10.02 -10.60
C GLY A 177 -5.16 11.40 -9.96
N ARG A 178 -4.67 12.35 -10.76
CA ARG A 178 -4.33 13.72 -10.32
C ARG A 178 -5.45 14.44 -9.57
N ARG A 179 -6.69 14.33 -10.06
CA ARG A 179 -7.86 14.99 -9.44
C ARG A 179 -8.15 14.37 -8.07
N TRP A 180 -8.05 13.05 -7.97
CA TRP A 180 -8.26 12.34 -6.71
C TRP A 180 -7.18 12.71 -5.70
N ALA A 181 -5.90 12.62 -6.06
CA ALA A 181 -4.80 13.01 -5.18
C ALA A 181 -4.92 14.45 -4.65
N ARG A 182 -5.36 15.41 -5.48
CA ARG A 182 -5.69 16.78 -5.02
C ARG A 182 -6.83 16.82 -4.02
N THR A 183 -7.86 16.01 -4.26
CA THR A 183 -9.02 15.91 -3.36
C THR A 183 -8.58 15.39 -2.00
N ILE A 184 -7.77 14.33 -1.97
CA ILE A 184 -7.21 13.79 -0.72
C ILE A 184 -6.32 14.80 0.00
N ALA A 185 -5.43 15.50 -0.71
CA ALA A 185 -4.64 16.55 -0.12
C ALA A 185 -5.52 17.69 0.46
N GLY A 186 -6.63 18.03 -0.19
CA GLY A 186 -7.62 18.97 0.32
C GLY A 186 -8.28 18.49 1.60
N ILE A 187 -8.75 17.24 1.62
CA ILE A 187 -9.37 16.60 2.78
C ILE A 187 -8.42 16.59 3.97
N TRP A 188 -7.18 16.11 3.78
CA TRP A 188 -6.22 15.97 4.89
C TRP A 188 -5.78 17.33 5.42
N GLN A 189 -5.68 18.34 4.55
CA GLN A 189 -5.45 19.73 4.95
C GLN A 189 -6.60 20.27 5.81
N ALA A 190 -7.85 20.02 5.42
CA ALA A 190 -9.03 20.47 6.16
C ALA A 190 -9.16 19.73 7.49
N ALA A 191 -8.82 18.44 7.52
CA ALA A 191 -8.87 17.59 8.71
C ALA A 191 -7.61 17.68 9.59
N LYS A 192 -6.65 18.58 9.33
CA LYS A 192 -5.33 18.61 9.99
C LYS A 192 -5.39 18.61 11.51
N THR A 193 -6.30 19.39 12.12
CA THR A 193 -6.44 19.47 13.58
C THR A 193 -6.95 18.15 14.16
N ARG A 194 -7.92 17.51 13.50
CA ARG A 194 -8.45 16.20 13.90
C ARG A 194 -7.39 15.09 13.74
N ILE A 195 -6.60 15.15 12.68
CA ILE A 195 -5.49 14.21 12.44
C ILE A 195 -4.42 14.38 13.52
N GLY A 196 -4.02 15.62 13.82
CA GLY A 196 -3.01 15.91 14.83
C GLY A 196 -3.42 15.49 16.23
N ALA A 197 -4.65 15.81 16.65
CA ALA A 197 -5.18 15.39 17.95
C ALA A 197 -5.20 13.85 18.10
N ARG A 198 -5.52 13.11 17.02
CA ARG A 198 -5.45 11.64 17.03
C ARG A 198 -4.01 11.14 17.07
N ALA A 199 -3.08 11.85 16.44
CA ALA A 199 -1.66 11.47 16.41
C ALA A 199 -1.00 11.56 17.78
N GLU A 200 -1.37 12.55 18.60
CA GLU A 200 -0.89 12.69 19.99
C GLU A 200 -1.22 11.48 20.87
N THR A 201 -2.29 10.74 20.53
CA THR A 201 -2.74 9.56 21.29
C THR A 201 -2.18 8.24 20.78
N LEU A 202 -1.36 8.24 19.73
CA LEU A 202 -0.90 7.02 19.07
C LEU A 202 0.56 6.69 19.38
N ASP A 203 0.77 5.73 20.27
CA ASP A 203 2.10 5.18 20.64
C ASP A 203 2.89 4.63 19.44
N THR A 204 2.21 4.33 18.34
CA THR A 204 2.83 3.73 17.15
C THR A 204 3.62 4.68 16.29
N VAL A 205 3.39 6.00 16.39
CA VAL A 205 4.17 6.98 15.64
C VAL A 205 5.21 7.51 16.61
N GLU A 206 6.46 7.07 16.48
CA GLU A 206 7.59 7.60 17.29
C GLU A 206 7.45 9.12 17.38
N ALA A 207 7.49 9.63 18.61
CA ALA A 207 7.01 10.96 19.01
C ALA A 207 7.16 11.99 17.88
N LEU A 208 6.07 12.18 17.12
CA LEU A 208 6.03 13.24 16.12
C LEU A 208 6.39 14.53 16.82
N GLU A 209 7.42 15.22 16.34
CA GLU A 209 7.80 16.50 16.94
C GLU A 209 6.65 17.52 16.84
N ARG A 210 5.82 17.41 15.81
CA ARG A 210 4.73 18.32 15.47
C ARG A 210 3.47 17.59 14.96
N PRO A 211 2.76 16.84 15.83
CA PRO A 211 1.59 16.07 15.43
C PRO A 211 0.49 16.95 14.82
N GLU A 212 0.35 18.19 15.28
CA GLU A 212 -0.61 19.18 14.79
C GLU A 212 -0.43 19.55 13.31
N ARG A 213 0.77 19.32 12.77
CA ARG A 213 1.10 19.60 11.36
C ARG A 213 0.97 18.38 10.46
N LEU A 214 0.86 17.17 11.01
CA LEU A 214 0.92 15.92 10.25
C LEU A 214 -0.01 15.91 9.02
N GLY A 215 -1.27 16.29 9.20
CA GLY A 215 -2.24 16.35 8.10
C GLY A 215 -1.90 17.40 7.03
N ALA A 216 -1.37 18.55 7.44
CA ALA A 216 -0.99 19.63 6.52
C ALA A 216 0.30 19.29 5.75
N ASP A 217 1.31 18.75 6.44
CA ASP A 217 2.59 18.40 5.83
C ASP A 217 2.43 17.21 4.87
N ALA A 218 1.63 16.20 5.22
CA ALA A 218 1.28 15.11 4.31
C ALA A 218 0.47 15.59 3.10
N ALA A 219 -0.46 16.53 3.28
CA ALA A 219 -1.19 17.14 2.18
C ALA A 219 -0.27 17.90 1.22
N ASP A 220 0.71 18.64 1.76
CA ASP A 220 1.73 19.31 0.94
C ASP A 220 2.61 18.31 0.19
N ALA A 221 3.03 17.23 0.84
CA ALA A 221 3.77 16.14 0.21
C ALA A 221 3.01 15.53 -0.99
N ILE A 222 1.71 15.27 -0.85
CA ILE A 222 0.87 14.78 -1.96
C ILE A 222 0.83 15.83 -3.08
N ARG A 223 0.61 17.12 -2.77
CA ARG A 223 0.58 18.18 -3.80
C ARG A 223 1.90 18.26 -4.57
N LYS A 224 3.02 18.12 -3.87
CA LYS A 224 4.36 18.09 -4.47
C LYS A 224 4.60 16.84 -5.31
N ALA A 225 4.00 15.69 -4.96
CA ALA A 225 4.15 14.44 -5.69
C ALA A 225 3.43 14.41 -7.05
N ILE A 226 2.42 15.27 -7.22
CA ILE A 226 1.59 15.30 -8.44
C ILE A 226 2.38 15.90 -9.61
N TYR A 227 2.24 15.30 -10.80
CA TYR A 227 2.81 15.86 -12.03
C TYR A 227 2.21 17.24 -12.35
N THR A 228 3.10 18.21 -12.53
CA THR A 228 2.77 19.58 -12.93
C THR A 228 2.93 19.76 -14.43
N ARG A 229 3.93 19.10 -15.03
CA ARG A 229 4.23 19.09 -16.46
C ARG A 229 4.64 17.69 -16.89
N LEU A 230 4.11 17.22 -18.01
CA LEU A 230 4.64 16.08 -18.74
C LEU A 230 5.11 16.57 -20.11
N GLU A 231 6.33 16.20 -20.48
CA GLU A 231 6.87 16.42 -21.81
C GLU A 231 7.03 15.07 -22.49
N VAL A 232 6.42 14.94 -23.66
CA VAL A 232 6.53 13.75 -24.49
C VAL A 232 7.36 14.11 -25.71
N GLY A 233 8.50 13.43 -25.87
CA GLY A 233 9.39 13.58 -27.01
C GLY A 233 9.59 12.26 -27.72
N VAL A 234 10.22 12.33 -28.90
CA VAL A 234 10.71 11.15 -29.60
C VAL A 234 12.22 11.33 -29.80
N ASP A 235 13.01 10.38 -29.32
CA ASP A 235 14.46 10.33 -29.55
C ASP A 235 14.86 8.95 -30.07
N ARG A 236 15.49 8.91 -31.25
CA ARG A 236 15.92 7.66 -31.92
C ARG A 236 14.83 6.58 -31.97
N GLY A 237 13.59 6.99 -32.29
CA GLY A 237 12.44 6.09 -32.39
C GLY A 237 11.85 5.62 -31.06
N ARG A 238 12.21 6.27 -29.93
CA ARG A 238 11.75 5.93 -28.58
C ARG A 238 10.93 7.06 -28.01
N ILE A 239 9.85 6.74 -27.30
CA ILE A 239 9.07 7.74 -26.57
C ILE A 239 9.86 8.14 -25.31
N LEU A 240 10.10 9.43 -25.16
CA LEU A 240 10.66 10.01 -23.96
C LEU A 240 9.53 10.65 -23.17
N VAL A 241 9.39 10.31 -21.89
CA VAL A 241 8.49 11.02 -20.99
C VAL A 241 9.33 11.65 -19.89
N SER A 242 9.31 12.98 -19.86
CA SER A 242 9.87 13.76 -18.75
C SER A 242 8.72 14.28 -17.90
N ALA A 243 8.84 14.19 -16.59
CA ALA A 243 7.80 14.58 -15.67
C ALA A 243 8.34 15.52 -14.60
N THR A 244 7.76 16.72 -14.50
CA THR A 244 8.07 17.67 -13.43
C THR A 244 7.05 17.51 -12.31
N THR A 245 7.53 17.51 -11.07
CA THR A 245 6.70 17.49 -9.86
C THR A 245 7.00 18.73 -9.02
N GLY A 246 6.21 18.97 -7.96
CA GLY A 246 6.50 20.02 -6.99
C GLY A 246 7.69 19.72 -6.07
N PHE A 247 8.26 18.51 -6.11
CA PHE A 247 9.55 18.21 -5.47
C PHE A 247 10.76 18.71 -6.27
N GLY A 248 10.56 19.18 -7.50
CA GLY A 248 11.60 19.57 -8.44
C GLY A 248 11.49 18.84 -9.78
N ASP A 249 12.37 19.16 -10.73
CA ASP A 249 12.45 18.43 -12.01
C ASP A 249 12.98 17.02 -11.75
N GLU A 250 12.12 16.01 -11.83
CA GLU A 250 12.56 14.62 -11.96
C GLU A 250 12.85 14.40 -13.46
N LYS A 251 14.07 14.74 -13.89
CA LYS A 251 14.44 14.70 -15.32
C LYS A 251 14.58 13.27 -15.84
N ALA A 252 13.80 13.02 -16.88
CA ALA A 252 13.97 12.02 -17.93
C ALA A 252 14.00 10.54 -17.50
N ARG A 253 12.94 9.81 -17.87
CA ARG A 253 13.06 8.37 -18.18
C ARG A 253 12.81 8.17 -19.67
N THR A 254 13.79 7.56 -20.33
CA THR A 254 13.65 7.05 -21.69
C THR A 254 12.77 5.81 -21.66
N ILE A 255 11.63 5.83 -22.35
CA ILE A 255 10.66 4.73 -22.36
C ILE A 255 10.60 4.17 -23.79
N ALA A 256 11.58 3.35 -24.14
CA ALA A 256 11.60 2.60 -25.39
C ALA A 256 10.83 1.29 -25.25
N GLY A 257 9.75 1.08 -26.00
CA GLY A 257 9.10 -0.24 -26.12
C GLY A 257 8.74 -0.91 -24.78
N VAL A 258 8.40 -0.11 -23.77
CA VAL A 258 8.20 -0.62 -22.41
C VAL A 258 6.74 -1.04 -22.22
N SER A 259 6.54 -2.19 -21.58
CA SER A 259 5.23 -2.77 -21.26
C SER A 259 4.34 -1.78 -20.50
N ASP A 260 3.01 -1.96 -20.60
CA ASP A 260 2.01 -1.24 -19.81
C ASP A 260 2.39 -1.15 -18.31
N GLU A 261 3.10 -2.17 -17.79
CA GLU A 261 3.61 -2.24 -16.42
C GLU A 261 4.57 -1.09 -16.05
N ALA A 262 5.39 -0.59 -16.98
CA ALA A 262 6.27 0.53 -16.66
C ALA A 262 5.52 1.86 -16.57
N PHE A 263 4.51 2.07 -17.40
CA PHE A 263 3.61 3.22 -17.27
C PHE A 263 2.83 3.15 -15.95
N GLU A 264 2.41 1.96 -15.55
CA GLU A 264 1.78 1.70 -14.26
C GLU A 264 2.70 2.01 -13.08
N ARG A 265 3.95 1.52 -13.10
CA ARG A 265 4.95 1.80 -12.05
C ARG A 265 5.33 3.27 -11.94
N LEU A 266 5.15 4.05 -13.00
CA LEU A 266 5.36 5.50 -12.97
C LEU A 266 4.07 6.27 -12.62
N GLY A 267 2.93 5.61 -12.46
CA GLY A 267 1.65 6.30 -12.27
C GLY A 267 1.19 7.10 -13.49
N LEU A 268 1.81 6.91 -14.65
CA LEU A 268 1.48 7.62 -15.89
C LEU A 268 0.11 7.19 -16.42
N ASN A 269 -0.27 5.91 -16.30
CA ASN A 269 -1.58 5.43 -16.74
C ASN A 269 -2.73 6.14 -16.00
N GLY A 270 -2.63 6.26 -14.67
CA GLY A 270 -3.61 6.99 -13.86
C GLY A 270 -3.65 8.48 -14.19
N TYR A 271 -2.50 9.09 -14.47
CA TYR A 271 -2.43 10.49 -14.89
C TYR A 271 -3.07 10.73 -16.26
N LEU A 272 -2.74 9.90 -17.25
CA LEU A 272 -3.15 10.05 -18.65
C LEU A 272 -4.61 9.68 -18.88
N ALA A 273 -5.17 8.73 -18.13
CA ALA A 273 -6.58 8.31 -18.23
C ALA A 273 -7.58 9.47 -18.05
N HIS A 274 -7.16 10.55 -17.39
CA HIS A 274 -7.97 11.73 -17.12
C HIS A 274 -7.59 12.96 -17.97
N GLN A 275 -6.62 12.82 -18.88
CA GLN A 275 -6.30 13.86 -19.87
C GLN A 275 -7.20 13.70 -21.11
N ARG A 276 -7.27 14.76 -21.92
CA ARG A 276 -8.05 14.84 -23.17
C ARG A 276 -7.83 13.60 -24.08
N PRO A 277 -8.69 13.35 -25.09
CA PRO A 277 -8.60 12.19 -25.98
C PRO A 277 -7.20 11.91 -26.57
N ASP A 278 -6.39 12.95 -26.77
CA ASP A 278 -5.02 12.86 -27.27
C ASP A 278 -4.04 12.19 -26.31
N GLY A 279 -4.31 12.21 -24.99
CA GLY A 279 -3.52 11.51 -23.98
C GLY A 279 -3.56 9.98 -24.13
N ARG A 280 -4.60 9.44 -24.78
CA ARG A 280 -4.65 8.03 -25.16
C ARG A 280 -3.69 7.68 -26.30
N ARG A 281 -3.26 8.65 -27.12
CA ARG A 281 -2.28 8.43 -28.20
C ARG A 281 -0.84 8.31 -27.70
N VAL A 282 -0.60 8.67 -26.44
CA VAL A 282 0.69 8.49 -25.76
C VAL A 282 0.86 7.04 -25.27
N ARG A 283 -0.25 6.31 -25.10
CA ARG A 283 -0.28 4.87 -24.83
C ARG A 283 -0.35 4.12 -26.16
#